data_AF-A0A4U5UJF2-F1
#
_entry.id   AF-A0A4U5UJF2-F1
#
_cell.length_a   1.000
_cell.length_b   1.000
_cell.length_c   1.000
_cell.angle_alpha   90.00
_cell.angle_beta   90.00
_cell.angle_gamma   90.00
#
_symmetry.space_group_name_H-M   'P 1'
#
loop_
_entity.id
_entity.type
_entity.pdbx_description
1 polymer ?
#
loop_
_entity_poly.entity_id
_entity_poly.type
_entity_poly.pdbx_seq_one_letter_code
_entity_poly.pdbx_strand_id
1 'polypeptide(L)'
;MAFSDFPPPAQLPNNMHHSEVLLYLRLYAEAFKLLQHIQFQVYLSARSGAWVVSRVGEGGLPCDLLGSSRLDMVMEKLFPLWVNKMVENRLNKAFDHKLYGLKPSHSFFQQMPVVNDDLPARIISGRVQLKPNVKQFCGSTVVFTDGSVMDKVYLSARSGAWLVSRVGEGGIPADLVGTSRMDMMIGKLFPSWVNKMVENKLNKVVNHKLYGLQPNHG
;
A
#
# COMPACT_ATOMS: atom_id res chain seq x y z
N MET A 1 13.28 24.07 7.94
CA MET A 1 12.94 22.62 7.87
C MET A 1 14.23 21.84 8.03
N ALA A 2 14.51 21.33 9.23
CA ALA A 2 15.62 20.44 9.51
C ALA A 2 15.09 19.23 10.27
N PHE A 3 15.74 18.08 10.14
CA PHE A 3 15.41 16.91 10.94
C PHE A 3 15.99 17.11 12.34
N SER A 4 15.26 16.67 13.37
CA SER A 4 15.62 16.92 14.78
C SER A 4 16.99 16.37 15.17
N ASP A 5 17.44 15.35 14.46
CA ASP A 5 18.65 14.56 14.68
C ASP A 5 19.76 14.84 13.64
N PHE A 6 19.52 15.74 12.68
CA PHE A 6 20.51 16.09 11.65
C PHE A 6 20.40 17.56 11.26
N PRO A 7 21.09 18.48 11.97
CA PRO A 7 21.07 19.89 11.61
C PRO A 7 21.78 20.13 10.27
N PRO A 8 21.35 21.12 9.46
CA PRO A 8 22.06 21.49 8.24
C PRO A 8 23.50 21.91 8.54
N PRO A 9 24.47 21.58 7.68
CA PRO A 9 25.86 22.04 7.83
C PRO A 9 25.94 23.56 8.05
N ALA A 10 26.84 23.99 8.94
CA ALA A 10 26.99 25.40 9.32
C ALA A 10 27.33 26.35 8.16
N GLN A 11 27.74 25.80 7.01
CA GLN A 11 28.05 26.56 5.80
C GLN A 11 26.80 26.89 4.96
N LEU A 12 25.66 26.23 5.19
CA LEU A 12 24.42 26.49 4.46
C LEU A 12 23.70 27.72 5.04
N PRO A 13 23.06 28.54 4.20
CA PRO A 13 22.29 29.68 4.67
C PRO A 13 21.06 29.23 5.45
N ASN A 14 20.61 30.03 6.43
CA ASN A 14 19.40 29.74 7.22
C ASN A 14 18.14 29.61 6.34
N ASN A 15 18.06 30.41 5.27
CA ASN A 15 17.02 30.34 4.25
C ASN A 15 17.62 29.74 2.98
N MET A 16 17.52 28.43 2.86
CA MET A 16 18.07 27.68 1.74
C MET A 16 17.24 27.87 0.47
N HIS A 17 17.91 28.15 -0.64
CA HIS A 17 17.35 28.02 -1.98
C HIS A 17 17.04 26.54 -2.28
N HIS A 18 16.11 26.23 -3.18
CA HIS A 18 15.66 24.85 -3.41
C HIS A 18 16.81 23.87 -3.77
N SER A 19 17.87 24.37 -4.43
CA SER A 19 19.09 23.60 -4.73
C SER A 19 19.88 23.22 -3.47
N GLU A 20 19.92 24.09 -2.48
CA GLU A 20 20.60 23.89 -1.20
C GLU A 20 19.78 22.98 -0.28
N VAL A 21 18.45 23.09 -0.32
CA VAL A 21 17.54 22.14 0.35
C VAL A 21 17.76 20.72 -0.20
N LEU A 22 17.89 20.58 -1.53
CA LEU A 22 18.16 19.28 -2.15
C LEU A 22 19.52 18.72 -1.72
N LEU A 23 20.55 19.56 -1.60
CA LEU A 23 21.86 19.16 -1.11
C LEU A 23 21.77 18.65 0.34
N TYR A 24 21.08 19.38 1.21
CA TYR A 24 20.83 18.96 2.60
C TYR A 24 20.11 17.59 2.68
N LEU A 25 19.09 17.36 1.86
CA LEU A 25 18.38 16.07 1.80
C LEU A 25 19.28 14.93 1.30
N ARG A 26 20.21 15.20 0.37
CA ARG A 26 21.19 14.20 -0.10
C ARG A 26 22.20 13.85 0.99
N LEU A 27 22.74 14.86 1.69
CA LEU A 27 23.65 14.65 2.82
C LEU A 27 22.99 13.83 3.94
N TYR A 28 21.71 14.09 4.21
CA TYR A 28 20.92 13.29 5.15
C TYR A 28 20.78 11.83 4.67
N ALA A 29 20.39 11.62 3.42
CA ALA A 29 20.25 10.27 2.86
C ALA A 29 21.57 9.48 2.83
N GLU A 30 22.70 10.16 2.70
CA GLU A 30 24.03 9.56 2.77
C GLU A 30 24.47 9.25 4.21
N ALA A 31 24.32 10.21 5.13
CA ALA A 31 24.71 10.07 6.54
C ALA A 31 24.01 8.89 7.22
N PHE A 32 22.72 8.69 6.93
CA PHE A 32 21.93 7.59 7.47
C PHE A 32 21.89 6.36 6.56
N LYS A 33 22.72 6.34 5.50
CA LYS A 33 22.81 5.25 4.52
C LYS A 33 21.45 4.86 3.94
N LEU A 34 20.57 5.82 3.72
CA LEU A 34 19.21 5.59 3.22
C LEU A 34 19.21 5.25 1.73
N LEU A 35 20.20 5.73 0.97
CA LEU A 35 20.30 5.45 -0.48
C LEU A 35 20.32 3.95 -0.79
N GLN A 36 20.91 3.12 0.07
CA GLN A 36 20.94 1.66 -0.13
C GLN A 36 19.58 0.98 0.10
N HIS A 37 18.65 1.67 0.76
CA HIS A 37 17.28 1.22 1.04
C HIS A 37 16.26 1.82 0.07
N ILE A 38 16.67 2.83 -0.71
CA ILE A 38 15.84 3.46 -1.74
C ILE A 38 16.10 2.73 -3.05
N GLN A 39 15.16 1.86 -3.44
CA GLN A 39 15.19 1.30 -4.78
C GLN A 39 14.54 2.29 -5.74
N PHE A 40 15.37 2.90 -6.57
CA PHE A 40 14.93 3.85 -7.61
C PHE A 40 14.02 3.19 -8.66
N GLN A 41 14.02 1.85 -8.73
CA GLN A 41 13.23 1.04 -9.64
C GLN A 41 12.23 0.18 -8.89
N VAL A 42 10.94 0.49 -9.02
CA VAL A 42 9.86 -0.27 -8.39
C VAL A 42 9.30 -1.26 -9.40
N TYR A 43 9.13 -2.52 -9.01
CA TYR A 43 8.54 -3.54 -9.86
C TYR A 43 7.15 -3.90 -9.34
N LEU A 44 6.15 -3.85 -10.21
CA LEU A 44 4.77 -4.19 -9.89
C LEU A 44 4.40 -5.52 -10.56
N SER A 45 4.03 -6.51 -9.76
CA SER A 45 3.47 -7.78 -10.22
C SER A 45 2.08 -7.97 -9.62
N ALA A 46 1.08 -8.22 -10.47
CA ALA A 46 -0.32 -8.38 -10.05
C ALA A 46 -0.91 -9.65 -10.68
N ARG A 47 -1.42 -10.55 -9.82
CA ARG A 47 -1.90 -11.89 -10.21
C ARG A 47 -2.96 -11.87 -11.33
N SER A 48 -3.88 -10.93 -11.23
CA SER A 48 -5.10 -10.86 -12.04
C SER A 48 -5.32 -9.50 -12.67
N GLY A 49 -4.31 -8.61 -12.66
CA GLY A 49 -4.51 -7.19 -13.02
C GLY A 49 -5.44 -6.45 -12.05
N ALA A 50 -5.66 -5.16 -12.30
CA ALA A 50 -6.64 -4.34 -11.61
C ALA A 50 -7.03 -3.14 -12.47
N TRP A 51 -8.30 -2.71 -12.38
CA TRP A 51 -8.72 -1.44 -12.93
C TRP A 51 -8.13 -0.30 -12.10
N VAL A 52 -7.37 0.58 -12.74
CA VAL A 52 -6.77 1.78 -12.14
C VAL A 52 -7.66 2.97 -12.46
N VAL A 53 -8.07 3.70 -11.42
CA VAL A 53 -8.97 4.84 -11.51
C VAL A 53 -8.30 6.06 -10.88
N SER A 54 -8.45 7.22 -11.52
CA SER A 54 -8.02 8.50 -10.98
C SER A 54 -9.09 9.06 -10.04
N ARG A 55 -8.67 9.74 -8.97
CA ARG A 55 -9.57 10.54 -8.11
C ARG A 55 -10.15 11.72 -8.88
N VAL A 56 -9.41 12.22 -9.85
CA VAL A 56 -9.84 13.31 -10.73
C VAL A 56 -10.54 12.69 -11.95
N GLY A 57 -11.82 12.97 -12.08
CA GLY A 57 -12.66 12.57 -13.20
C GLY A 57 -12.75 13.64 -14.30
N GLU A 58 -13.79 13.54 -15.11
CA GLU A 58 -14.00 14.41 -16.28
C GLU A 58 -14.15 15.88 -15.87
N GLY A 59 -13.49 16.78 -16.62
CA GLY A 59 -13.51 18.22 -16.32
C GLY A 59 -12.76 18.64 -15.05
N GLY A 60 -11.95 17.74 -14.45
CA GLY A 60 -11.20 18.03 -13.23
C GLY A 60 -12.00 17.87 -11.94
N LEU A 61 -13.25 17.41 -12.04
CA LEU A 61 -14.11 17.20 -10.88
C LEU A 61 -13.77 15.89 -10.15
N PRO A 62 -14.04 15.80 -8.83
CA PRO A 62 -13.89 14.56 -8.09
C PRO A 62 -14.71 13.41 -8.72
N CYS A 63 -14.08 12.25 -8.91
CA CYS A 63 -14.68 11.11 -9.60
C CYS A 63 -15.91 10.55 -8.86
N ASP A 64 -15.91 10.62 -7.53
CA ASP A 64 -17.03 10.24 -6.67
C ASP A 64 -18.26 11.12 -6.91
N LEU A 65 -18.06 12.42 -7.17
CA LEU A 65 -19.14 13.36 -7.47
C LEU A 65 -19.81 13.09 -8.83
N LEU A 66 -19.05 12.59 -9.80
CA LEU A 66 -19.53 12.34 -11.16
C LEU A 66 -20.27 11.00 -11.34
N GLY A 67 -20.08 10.05 -10.43
CA GLY A 67 -20.58 8.67 -10.58
C GLY A 67 -21.62 8.23 -9.55
N SER A 68 -22.03 9.10 -8.64
CA SER A 68 -22.94 8.77 -7.54
C SER A 68 -24.35 9.36 -7.71
N SER A 69 -24.74 9.79 -8.92
CA SER A 69 -26.07 10.36 -9.11
C SER A 69 -27.15 9.26 -9.06
N ARG A 70 -28.38 9.64 -8.69
CA ARG A 70 -29.51 8.70 -8.65
C ARG A 70 -29.79 8.09 -10.03
N LEU A 71 -29.55 8.85 -11.10
CA LEU A 71 -29.71 8.35 -12.45
C LEU A 71 -28.66 7.29 -12.79
N ASP A 72 -27.41 7.51 -12.39
CA ASP A 72 -26.33 6.53 -12.61
C ASP A 72 -26.63 5.21 -11.88
N MET A 73 -27.12 5.29 -10.63
CA MET A 73 -27.55 4.10 -9.88
C MET A 73 -28.71 3.37 -10.55
N VAL A 74 -29.67 4.10 -11.15
CA VAL A 74 -30.78 3.50 -11.88
C VAL A 74 -30.28 2.85 -13.17
N MET A 75 -29.37 3.51 -13.89
CA MET A 75 -28.76 2.97 -15.12
C MET A 75 -27.91 1.74 -14.85
N GLU A 76 -27.16 1.71 -13.75
CA GLU A 76 -26.41 0.53 -13.31
C GLU A 76 -27.36 -0.66 -13.06
N LYS A 77 -28.49 -0.42 -12.40
CA LYS A 77 -29.50 -1.46 -12.13
C LYS A 77 -30.18 -1.97 -13.39
N LEU A 78 -30.55 -1.09 -14.30
CA LEU A 78 -31.31 -1.45 -15.50
C LEU A 78 -30.42 -2.04 -16.60
N PHE A 79 -29.18 -1.56 -16.74
CA PHE A 79 -28.29 -1.91 -17.85
C PHE A 79 -26.85 -2.18 -17.39
N PRO A 80 -26.62 -3.16 -16.50
CA PRO A 80 -25.31 -3.37 -15.87
C PRO A 80 -24.20 -3.68 -16.88
N LEU A 81 -24.47 -4.45 -17.93
CA LEU A 81 -23.47 -4.78 -18.96
C LEU A 81 -23.04 -3.56 -19.78
N TRP A 82 -23.98 -2.67 -20.11
CA TRP A 82 -23.69 -1.47 -20.87
C TRP A 82 -22.90 -0.46 -20.04
N VAL A 83 -23.29 -0.27 -18.77
CA VAL A 83 -22.58 0.62 -17.84
C VAL A 83 -21.16 0.11 -17.58
N ASN A 84 -20.96 -1.20 -17.34
CA ASN A 84 -19.62 -1.79 -17.24
C ASN A 84 -18.78 -1.48 -18.48
N LYS A 85 -19.31 -1.79 -19.67
CA LYS A 85 -18.58 -1.58 -20.93
C LYS A 85 -18.27 -0.10 -21.18
N MET A 86 -19.17 0.81 -20.81
CA MET A 86 -18.94 2.25 -20.91
C MET A 86 -17.79 2.68 -19.99
N VAL A 87 -17.82 2.29 -18.72
CA VAL A 87 -16.78 2.64 -17.74
C VAL A 87 -15.43 2.05 -18.15
N GLU A 88 -15.38 0.77 -18.51
CA GLU A 88 -14.16 0.12 -19.01
C GLU A 88 -13.59 0.83 -20.25
N ASN A 89 -14.46 1.25 -21.19
CA ASN A 89 -14.02 2.00 -22.36
C ASN A 89 -13.47 3.39 -22.00
N ARG A 90 -14.11 4.10 -21.05
CA ARG A 90 -13.61 5.39 -20.56
C ARG A 90 -12.24 5.24 -19.89
N LEU A 91 -12.09 4.23 -19.04
CA LEU A 91 -10.81 3.94 -18.37
C LEU A 91 -9.72 3.56 -19.36
N ASN A 92 -10.02 2.70 -20.34
CA ASN A 92 -9.04 2.32 -21.36
C ASN A 92 -8.65 3.46 -22.31
N LYS A 93 -9.55 4.45 -22.53
CA LYS A 93 -9.20 5.68 -23.25
C LYS A 93 -8.22 6.55 -22.49
N ALA A 94 -8.38 6.66 -21.17
CA ALA A 94 -7.47 7.44 -20.33
C ALA A 94 -6.13 6.72 -20.09
N PHE A 95 -6.18 5.39 -19.91
CA PHE A 95 -5.04 4.54 -19.65
C PHE A 95 -5.32 3.12 -20.15
N ASP A 96 -4.66 2.67 -21.21
CA ASP A 96 -4.91 1.33 -21.77
C ASP A 96 -4.38 0.24 -20.84
N HIS A 97 -5.29 -0.37 -20.08
CA HIS A 97 -4.93 -1.38 -19.09
C HIS A 97 -4.41 -2.65 -19.75
N LYS A 98 -4.79 -2.94 -21.01
CA LYS A 98 -4.29 -4.12 -21.73
C LYS A 98 -2.85 -3.92 -22.16
N LEU A 99 -2.52 -2.73 -22.67
CA LEU A 99 -1.15 -2.37 -23.07
C LEU A 99 -0.17 -2.50 -21.91
N TYR A 100 -0.59 -2.05 -20.72
CA TYR A 100 0.22 -2.10 -19.50
C TYR A 100 0.00 -3.39 -18.68
N GLY A 101 -0.57 -4.45 -19.24
CA GLY A 101 -0.70 -5.74 -18.54
C GLY A 101 -1.50 -5.70 -17.22
N LEU A 102 -2.27 -4.63 -16.99
CA LEU A 102 -3.10 -4.41 -15.81
C LEU A 102 -4.56 -4.80 -16.02
N LYS A 103 -4.97 -5.12 -17.26
CA LYS A 103 -6.36 -5.47 -17.57
C LYS A 103 -6.77 -6.74 -16.82
N PRO A 104 -7.76 -6.67 -15.93
CA PRO A 104 -8.21 -7.83 -15.20
C PRO A 104 -9.16 -8.73 -16.00
N SER A 105 -9.38 -9.95 -15.50
CA SER A 105 -10.33 -10.91 -16.07
C SER A 105 -11.79 -10.63 -15.70
N HIS A 106 -12.02 -9.72 -14.75
CA HIS A 106 -13.35 -9.35 -14.25
C HIS A 106 -13.78 -7.96 -14.77
N SER A 107 -15.10 -7.73 -14.80
CA SER A 107 -15.65 -6.42 -15.16
C SER A 107 -15.47 -5.38 -14.05
N PHE A 108 -15.59 -4.10 -14.39
CA PHE A 108 -15.30 -2.98 -13.48
C PHE A 108 -16.04 -3.06 -12.13
N PHE A 109 -17.35 -3.29 -12.13
CA PHE A 109 -18.16 -3.29 -10.89
C PHE A 109 -18.11 -4.61 -10.11
N GLN A 110 -17.39 -5.63 -10.60
CA GLN A 110 -17.33 -6.95 -9.95
C GLN A 110 -16.35 -6.99 -8.78
N GLN A 111 -15.30 -6.16 -8.80
CA GLN A 111 -14.32 -6.04 -7.73
C GLN A 111 -13.87 -4.58 -7.60
N MET A 112 -13.42 -4.22 -6.40
CA MET A 112 -13.04 -2.85 -6.10
C MET A 112 -11.79 -2.44 -6.90
N PRO A 113 -11.83 -1.31 -7.64
CA PRO A 113 -10.69 -0.84 -8.42
C PRO A 113 -9.59 -0.25 -7.52
N VAL A 114 -8.41 -0.08 -8.10
CA VAL A 114 -7.28 0.63 -7.48
C VAL A 114 -7.37 2.11 -7.81
N VAL A 115 -7.54 2.94 -6.78
CA VAL A 115 -7.56 4.40 -6.95
C VAL A 115 -6.14 4.95 -6.86
N ASN A 116 -5.58 5.45 -7.96
CA ASN A 116 -4.22 6.00 -8.00
C ASN A 116 -4.02 6.98 -9.17
N ASP A 117 -3.63 8.22 -8.87
CA ASP A 117 -3.42 9.26 -9.89
C ASP A 117 -2.01 9.19 -10.52
N ASP A 118 -1.01 8.74 -9.76
CA ASP A 118 0.39 8.75 -10.17
C ASP A 118 0.81 7.48 -10.90
N LEU A 119 0.16 6.35 -10.63
CA LEU A 119 0.57 5.04 -11.12
C LEU A 119 0.71 4.99 -12.66
N PRO A 120 -0.25 5.48 -13.47
CA PRO A 120 -0.09 5.55 -14.92
C PRO A 120 1.17 6.30 -15.35
N ALA A 121 1.39 7.50 -14.81
CA ALA A 121 2.54 8.34 -15.15
C ALA A 121 3.87 7.70 -14.71
N ARG A 122 3.87 6.98 -13.59
CA ARG A 122 5.06 6.26 -13.08
C ARG A 122 5.39 5.04 -13.92
N ILE A 123 4.38 4.34 -14.45
CA ILE A 123 4.57 3.24 -15.41
C ILE A 123 5.13 3.77 -16.73
N ILE A 124 4.50 4.81 -17.29
CA ILE A 124 4.91 5.41 -18.57
C ILE A 124 6.33 5.99 -18.49
N SER A 125 6.67 6.65 -17.38
CA SER A 125 8.03 7.17 -17.16
C SER A 125 9.08 6.11 -16.81
N GLY A 126 8.69 4.83 -16.73
CA GLY A 126 9.59 3.72 -16.44
C GLY A 126 10.05 3.63 -14.99
N ARG A 127 9.53 4.46 -14.08
CA ARG A 127 9.82 4.40 -12.63
C ARG A 127 9.17 3.18 -11.96
N VAL A 128 8.04 2.73 -12.51
CA VAL A 128 7.38 1.47 -12.15
C VAL A 128 7.44 0.55 -13.36
N GLN A 129 8.09 -0.60 -13.22
CA GLN A 129 8.13 -1.63 -14.24
C GLN A 129 7.17 -2.76 -13.91
N LEU A 130 6.38 -3.16 -14.89
CA LEU A 130 5.44 -4.27 -14.73
C LEU A 130 6.18 -5.59 -14.91
N LYS A 131 5.91 -6.53 -14.02
CA LYS A 131 6.41 -7.91 -14.08
C LYS A 131 5.23 -8.88 -14.12
N PRO A 132 5.37 -10.00 -14.83
CA PRO A 132 4.34 -11.02 -14.85
C PRO A 132 4.25 -11.70 -13.47
N ASN A 133 3.39 -12.71 -13.34
CA ASN A 133 3.13 -13.33 -12.05
C ASN A 133 4.40 -13.96 -11.45
N VAL A 134 4.48 -13.94 -10.13
CA VAL A 134 5.56 -14.65 -9.43
C VAL A 134 5.32 -16.15 -9.51
N LYS A 135 6.30 -16.89 -10.03
CA LYS A 135 6.31 -18.35 -10.10
C LYS A 135 6.79 -18.95 -8.78
N GLN A 136 7.93 -18.47 -8.27
CA GLN A 136 8.51 -18.94 -7.01
C GLN A 136 9.45 -17.90 -6.39
N PHE A 137 9.60 -17.97 -5.07
CA PHE A 137 10.63 -17.25 -4.33
C PHE A 137 11.78 -18.20 -4.02
N CYS A 138 13.02 -17.79 -4.27
CA CYS A 138 14.22 -18.55 -3.95
C CYS A 138 15.10 -17.72 -3.00
N GLY A 139 14.79 -17.76 -1.70
CA GLY A 139 15.48 -16.96 -0.70
C GLY A 139 15.22 -15.45 -0.92
N SER A 140 16.25 -14.73 -1.35
CA SER A 140 16.16 -13.30 -1.69
C SER A 140 15.77 -13.02 -3.15
N THR A 141 15.54 -14.05 -3.97
CA THR A 141 15.26 -13.89 -5.40
C THR A 141 13.83 -14.26 -5.77
N VAL A 142 13.30 -13.62 -6.80
CA VAL A 142 11.95 -13.85 -7.34
C VAL A 142 12.08 -14.34 -8.76
N VAL A 143 11.49 -15.49 -9.04
CA VAL A 143 11.35 -16.02 -10.40
C VAL A 143 9.93 -15.74 -10.85
N PHE A 144 9.78 -15.05 -11.98
CA PHE A 144 8.49 -14.76 -12.58
C PHE A 144 8.07 -15.85 -13.59
N THR A 145 6.81 -15.86 -14.00
CA THR A 145 6.26 -16.86 -14.93
C THR A 145 6.84 -16.78 -16.34
N ASP A 146 7.41 -15.64 -16.73
CA ASP A 146 8.15 -15.46 -17.99
C ASP A 146 9.60 -15.98 -17.93
N GLY A 147 10.02 -16.51 -16.78
CA GLY A 147 11.40 -16.96 -16.55
C GLY A 147 12.37 -15.85 -16.15
N SER A 148 11.92 -14.59 -16.06
CA SER A 148 12.76 -13.51 -15.56
C SER A 148 13.02 -13.68 -14.05
N VAL A 149 14.21 -13.32 -13.61
CA VAL A 149 14.66 -13.43 -12.22
C VAL A 149 15.02 -12.05 -11.70
N MET A 150 14.62 -11.74 -10.47
CA MET A 150 15.00 -10.52 -9.77
C MET A 150 15.64 -10.82 -8.43
N ASP A 151 16.74 -10.13 -8.15
CA ASP A 151 17.47 -10.25 -6.88
C ASP A 151 17.06 -9.11 -5.92
N LYS A 152 16.59 -9.50 -4.73
CA LYS A 152 16.17 -8.70 -3.55
C LYS A 152 14.75 -8.12 -3.60
N VAL A 153 13.94 -8.54 -2.61
CA VAL A 153 12.59 -8.01 -2.32
C VAL A 153 12.57 -7.39 -0.93
N TYR A 154 11.90 -6.25 -0.79
CA TYR A 154 11.62 -5.63 0.51
C TYR A 154 10.10 -5.48 0.70
N LEU A 155 9.63 -5.79 1.91
CA LEU A 155 8.27 -5.46 2.38
C LEU A 155 8.32 -4.12 3.13
N SER A 156 7.40 -3.20 2.84
CA SER A 156 7.27 -1.93 3.54
C SER A 156 5.90 -1.82 4.22
N ALA A 157 5.90 -1.65 5.54
CA ALA A 157 4.72 -1.39 6.36
C ALA A 157 4.95 -0.11 7.18
N ARG A 158 3.98 0.80 7.22
CA ARG A 158 4.14 2.16 7.77
C ARG A 158 4.30 2.18 9.30
N SER A 159 3.78 1.19 10.01
CA SER A 159 3.73 1.21 11.49
C SER A 159 3.87 -0.18 12.09
N GLY A 160 4.56 -1.12 11.42
CA GLY A 160 4.50 -2.53 11.78
C GLY A 160 3.09 -3.13 11.67
N ALA A 161 2.95 -4.43 11.88
CA ALA A 161 1.66 -5.08 11.99
C ALA A 161 1.76 -6.24 12.97
N TRP A 162 0.85 -6.29 13.93
CA TRP A 162 0.69 -7.47 14.77
C TRP A 162 0.22 -8.64 13.90
N LEU A 163 1.08 -9.64 13.74
CA LEU A 163 0.65 -10.93 13.22
C LEU A 163 -0.12 -11.67 14.31
N VAL A 164 -1.39 -11.97 14.04
CA VAL A 164 -2.27 -12.72 14.93
C VAL A 164 -2.66 -14.02 14.23
N SER A 165 -2.53 -15.15 14.95
CA SER A 165 -3.03 -16.45 14.47
C SER A 165 -4.55 -16.50 14.61
N ARG A 166 -5.24 -17.20 13.70
CA ARG A 166 -6.67 -17.49 13.85
C ARG A 166 -6.96 -18.47 14.99
N VAL A 167 -5.94 -19.23 15.41
CA VAL A 167 -6.03 -20.20 16.51
C VAL A 167 -5.43 -19.56 17.76
N GLY A 168 -6.28 -19.36 18.77
CA GLY A 168 -5.95 -18.88 20.10
C GLY A 168 -5.56 -20.00 21.07
N GLU A 169 -5.43 -19.66 22.35
CA GLU A 169 -5.02 -20.59 23.39
C GLU A 169 -5.99 -21.78 23.51
N GLY A 170 -5.45 -22.99 23.66
CA GLY A 170 -6.24 -24.22 23.72
C GLY A 170 -6.87 -24.66 22.39
N GLY A 171 -6.52 -24.03 21.26
CA GLY A 171 -7.06 -24.37 19.94
C GLY A 171 -8.35 -23.62 19.57
N ILE A 172 -8.80 -22.69 20.41
CA ILE A 172 -10.06 -21.95 20.26
C ILE A 172 -9.85 -20.75 19.31
N PRO A 173 -10.80 -20.41 18.42
CA PRO A 173 -10.70 -19.23 17.55
C PRO A 173 -10.40 -17.92 18.30
N ALA A 174 -9.49 -17.10 17.74
CA ALA A 174 -8.95 -15.91 18.39
C ALA A 174 -9.95 -14.75 18.61
N ASP A 175 -11.08 -14.75 17.89
CA ASP A 175 -12.17 -13.78 18.00
C ASP A 175 -13.14 -14.08 19.15
N LEU A 176 -13.20 -15.34 19.60
CA LEU A 176 -14.00 -15.80 20.75
C LEU A 176 -13.31 -15.56 22.10
N VAL A 177 -12.04 -15.16 22.08
CA VAL A 177 -11.21 -14.96 23.29
C VAL A 177 -10.79 -13.48 23.37
N GLY A 178 -11.18 -12.78 24.44
CA GLY A 178 -10.78 -11.38 24.70
C GLY A 178 -11.72 -10.30 24.15
N THR A 179 -12.92 -10.69 23.70
CA THR A 179 -13.96 -9.79 23.18
C THR A 179 -15.23 -9.76 24.04
N SER A 180 -15.20 -10.34 25.24
CA SER A 180 -16.37 -10.37 26.14
C SER A 180 -16.71 -8.97 26.67
N ARG A 181 -17.96 -8.76 27.12
CA ARG A 181 -18.38 -7.47 27.72
C ARG A 181 -17.52 -7.07 28.92
N MET A 182 -17.06 -8.07 29.69
CA MET A 182 -16.16 -7.87 30.81
C MET A 182 -14.77 -7.42 30.33
N ASP A 183 -14.24 -8.04 29.27
CA ASP A 183 -12.96 -7.64 28.66
C ASP A 183 -13.03 -6.21 28.09
N MET A 184 -14.15 -5.86 27.44
CA MET A 184 -14.37 -4.49 26.95
C MET A 184 -14.46 -3.47 28.08
N MET A 185 -15.11 -3.82 29.20
CA MET A 185 -15.19 -2.96 30.38
C MET A 185 -13.81 -2.77 31.02
N ILE A 186 -13.04 -3.85 31.14
CA ILE A 186 -11.65 -3.82 31.65
C ILE A 186 -10.75 -3.00 30.71
N GLY A 187 -10.91 -3.13 29.39
CA GLY A 187 -10.18 -2.33 28.40
C GLY A 187 -10.49 -0.83 28.49
N LYS A 188 -11.71 -0.45 28.87
CA LYS A 188 -12.07 0.97 29.10
C LYS A 188 -11.53 1.52 30.41
N LEU A 189 -11.52 0.70 31.47
CA LEU A 189 -11.07 1.12 32.80
C LEU A 189 -9.54 1.13 32.92
N PHE A 190 -8.86 0.18 32.27
CA PHE A 190 -7.42 -0.02 32.38
C PHE A 190 -6.76 -0.22 31.00
N PRO A 191 -6.86 0.77 30.09
CA PRO A 191 -6.40 0.63 28.71
C PRO A 191 -4.90 0.30 28.60
N SER A 192 -4.06 0.93 29.45
CA SER A 192 -2.61 0.67 29.47
C SER A 192 -2.27 -0.77 29.90
N TRP A 193 -3.00 -1.31 30.87
CA TRP A 193 -2.76 -2.66 31.38
C TRP A 193 -3.17 -3.74 30.36
N VAL A 194 -4.32 -3.56 29.71
CA VAL A 194 -4.80 -4.46 28.65
C VAL A 194 -3.89 -4.41 27.43
N ASN A 195 -3.45 -3.22 27.00
CA ASN A 195 -2.50 -3.08 25.89
C ASN A 195 -1.20 -3.84 26.15
N LYS A 196 -0.65 -3.72 27.37
CA LYS A 196 0.57 -4.43 27.78
C LYS A 196 0.37 -5.95 27.83
N MET A 197 -0.81 -6.43 28.23
CA MET A 197 -1.14 -7.86 28.23
C MET A 197 -1.25 -8.43 26.82
N VAL A 198 -1.92 -7.72 25.91
CA VAL A 198 -2.07 -8.12 24.50
C VAL A 198 -0.71 -8.13 23.80
N GLU A 199 0.10 -7.10 23.99
CA GLU A 199 1.48 -7.02 23.46
C GLU A 199 2.33 -8.21 23.92
N ASN A 200 2.27 -8.56 25.21
CA ASN A 200 2.99 -9.70 25.75
C ASN A 200 2.49 -11.04 25.16
N LYS A 201 1.18 -11.19 24.92
CA LYS A 201 0.60 -12.41 24.34
C LYS A 201 1.01 -12.57 22.87
N LEU A 202 1.03 -11.49 22.10
CA LEU A 202 1.41 -11.51 20.69
C LEU A 202 2.90 -11.81 20.52
N ASN A 203 3.77 -11.17 21.31
CA ASN A 203 5.21 -11.40 21.28
C ASN A 203 5.65 -12.80 21.75
N LYS A 204 4.78 -13.55 22.46
CA LYS A 204 5.03 -14.96 22.84
C LYS A 204 4.90 -15.92 21.65
N VAL A 205 4.02 -15.61 20.69
CA VAL A 205 3.75 -16.49 19.53
C VAL A 205 4.75 -16.24 18.41
N VAL A 206 5.05 -14.97 18.13
CA VAL A 206 6.07 -14.54 17.18
C VAL A 206 6.81 -13.38 17.80
N ASN A 207 8.14 -13.32 17.72
CA ASN A 207 8.88 -12.18 18.24
C ASN A 207 8.84 -11.02 17.23
N HIS A 208 7.77 -10.22 17.25
CA HIS A 208 7.55 -9.15 16.26
C HIS A 208 8.65 -8.08 16.29
N LYS A 209 9.39 -7.95 17.40
CA LYS A 209 10.59 -7.10 17.51
C LYS A 209 11.76 -7.62 16.68
N LEU A 210 11.99 -8.94 16.72
CA LEU A 210 13.07 -9.60 15.99
C LEU A 210 12.82 -9.65 14.48
N TYR A 211 11.54 -9.69 14.08
CA TYR A 211 11.12 -9.69 12.68
C TYR A 211 10.79 -8.30 12.11
N GLY A 212 10.96 -7.22 12.87
CA GLY A 212 10.70 -5.84 12.39
C GLY A 212 9.22 -5.55 12.11
N LEU A 213 8.31 -6.29 12.75
CA LEU A 213 6.85 -6.20 12.58
C LEU A 213 6.15 -5.53 13.78
N GLN A 214 6.85 -5.28 14.88
CA GLN A 214 6.26 -4.70 16.08
C GLN A 214 5.70 -3.30 15.80
N PRO A 215 4.40 -3.06 16.00
CA PRO A 215 3.83 -1.75 15.81
C PRO A 215 4.28 -0.76 16.87
N ASN A 216 4.63 0.44 16.43
CA ASN A 216 4.91 1.52 17.36
C ASN A 216 3.56 2.02 17.87
N HIS A 217 3.26 1.71 19.13
CA HIS A 217 2.11 2.25 19.83
C HIS A 217 2.28 3.77 19.95
N GLY A 218 1.35 4.52 19.33
CA GLY A 218 1.08 5.92 19.66
C GLY A 218 0.05 5.98 20.78
#